data_AF-A0A421CL11-F1
#
_entry.id   AF-A0A421CL11-F1
#
_cell.length_a   1.000
_cell.length_b   1.000
_cell.length_c   1.000
_cell.angle_alpha   90.00
_cell.angle_beta   90.00
_cell.angle_gamma   90.00
#
_symmetry.space_group_name_H-M   'P 1'
#
loop_
_entity.id
_entity.type
_entity.pdbx_description
1 polymer ?
#
loop_
_entity_poly.entity_id
_entity_poly.type
_entity_poly.pdbx_seq_one_letter_code
_entity_poly.pdbx_strand_id
1 'polypeptide(L)'
;MDQKNATYRLVMNSLFIVLSILLSRLLAIRIPIGNVEVIRFGFGTIPMFLSAFIFGPLDGFIVGGLSDLIGFWINPMGAFL
;
A
#
# COMPACT_ATOMS: atom_id res chain seq x y z
N MET A 1 -18.66 2.36 -18.82
CA MET A 1 -18.58 3.01 -17.48
C MET A 1 -19.01 4.44 -17.65
N ASP A 2 -19.99 4.91 -16.89
CA ASP A 2 -20.33 6.33 -16.84
C ASP A 2 -19.10 7.15 -16.46
N GLN A 3 -18.85 8.26 -17.14
CA GLN A 3 -17.69 9.13 -16.93
C GLN A 3 -17.55 9.54 -15.45
N LYS A 4 -18.68 9.79 -14.79
CA LYS A 4 -18.75 10.17 -13.38
C LYS A 4 -18.22 9.08 -12.44
N ASN A 5 -18.47 7.81 -12.78
CA ASN A 5 -18.02 6.66 -11.98
C ASN A 5 -16.55 6.33 -12.21
N ALA A 6 -16.02 6.61 -13.41
CA ALA A 6 -14.60 6.43 -13.71
C ALA A 6 -13.72 7.38 -12.90
N THR A 7 -14.07 8.67 -12.85
CA THR A 7 -13.32 9.67 -12.07
C THR A 7 -13.36 9.35 -10.57
N TYR A 8 -14.53 8.96 -10.04
CA TYR A 8 -14.66 8.58 -8.64
C TYR A 8 -13.75 7.40 -8.27
N ARG A 9 -13.73 6.37 -9.12
CA ARG A 9 -12.90 5.17 -8.92
C ARG A 9 -11.40 5.50 -8.97
N LEU A 10 -10.99 6.38 -9.88
CA LEU A 10 -9.60 6.86 -9.94
C LEU A 10 -9.19 7.62 -8.67
N VAL A 11 -10.03 8.54 -8.19
CA VAL A 11 -9.75 9.30 -6.97
C VAL A 11 -9.67 8.38 -5.76
N MET A 12 -10.57 7.41 -5.63
CA MET A 12 -10.55 6.45 -4.53
C MET A 12 -9.33 5.53 -4.56
N ASN A 13 -8.96 5.00 -5.72
CA ASN A 13 -7.73 4.20 -5.83
C ASN A 13 -6.49 5.03 -5.50
N SER A 14 -6.45 6.29 -5.92
CA SER A 14 -5.34 7.21 -5.58
C SER A 14 -5.25 7.43 -4.08
N LEU A 15 -6.38 7.60 -3.40
CA LEU A 15 -6.45 7.69 -1.94
C LEU A 15 -5.94 6.40 -1.28
N PHE A 16 -6.35 5.23 -1.77
CA PHE A 16 -5.89 3.95 -1.23
C PHE A 16 -4.40 3.70 -1.43
N ILE A 17 -3.80 4.16 -2.54
CA ILE A 17 -2.36 4.12 -2.76
C ILE A 17 -1.64 4.93 -1.68
N VAL A 18 -2.03 6.19 -1.49
CA VAL A 18 -1.39 7.06 -0.48
C VAL A 18 -1.59 6.49 0.92
N LEU A 19 -2.78 5.97 1.21
CA LEU A 19 -3.08 5.36 2.50
C LEU A 19 -2.24 4.10 2.75
N SER A 20 -2.06 3.24 1.73
CA SER A 20 -1.20 2.05 1.80
C SER A 20 0.23 2.44 2.18
N ILE A 21 0.78 3.46 1.50
CA ILE A 21 2.13 3.97 1.76
C ILE A 21 2.25 4.52 3.19
N LEU A 22 1.27 5.30 3.64
CA LEU A 22 1.28 5.89 4.99
C LEU A 22 1.18 4.82 6.07
N LEU A 23 0.27 3.84 5.93
CA LEU A 23 0.09 2.75 6.90
C LEU A 23 1.32 1.82 6.96
N SER A 24 1.96 1.57 5.82
CA SER A 24 3.22 0.82 5.76
C SER A 24 4.38 1.50 6.49
N ARG A 25 4.26 2.79 6.82
CA ARG A 25 5.31 3.59 7.45
C ARG A 25 5.01 3.96 8.89
N LEU A 26 3.82 4.49 9.14
CA LEU A 26 3.44 5.04 10.44
C LEU A 26 3.06 3.94 11.44
N LEU A 27 2.46 2.85 10.94
CA LEU A 27 1.89 1.79 11.78
C LEU A 27 2.67 0.48 11.69
N ALA A 28 3.81 0.45 10.99
CA ALA A 28 4.61 -0.77 10.88
C ALA A 28 5.21 -1.15 12.25
N ILE A 29 4.70 -2.21 12.85
CA ILE A 29 5.24 -2.76 14.09
C ILE A 29 6.46 -3.60 13.73
N ARG A 30 7.60 -3.24 14.31
CA ARG A 30 8.86 -3.96 14.14
C ARG A 30 9.15 -4.71 15.42
N ILE A 31 9.22 -6.03 15.33
CA ILE A 31 9.53 -6.89 16.47
C ILE A 31 11.00 -7.31 16.31
N PRO A 32 11.94 -6.71 17.07
CA PRO A 32 13.31 -7.15 17.09
C PRO A 32 13.42 -8.47 17.85
N ILE A 33 14.17 -9.42 17.29
CA ILE A 33 14.57 -10.65 17.97
C ILE A 33 16.10 -10.60 18.08
N GLY A 34 16.59 -10.23 19.25
CA GLY A 34 18.01 -9.90 19.46
C GLY A 34 18.39 -8.56 18.83
N ASN A 35 19.53 -8.50 18.13
CA ASN A 35 20.03 -7.30 17.43
C ASN A 35 19.53 -7.15 15.99
N VAL A 36 18.58 -7.99 15.55
CA VAL A 36 18.07 -8.00 14.18
C VAL A 36 16.56 -7.78 14.18
N GLU A 37 16.08 -6.89 13.32
CA GLU A 37 14.65 -6.75 13.03
C GLU A 37 14.19 -7.95 12.21
N VAL A 38 13.68 -9.00 12.87
CA VAL A 38 13.28 -10.25 12.20
C VAL A 38 11.88 -10.18 11.62
N ILE A 39 10.94 -9.51 12.31
CA ILE A 39 9.54 -9.48 11.89
C ILE A 39 9.08 -8.04 11.75
N ARG A 40 8.55 -7.73 10.57
CA ARG A 40 7.90 -6.45 10.28
C ARG A 40 6.44 -6.68 9.94
N PHE A 41 5.55 -6.26 10.83
CA PHE A 41 4.12 -6.33 10.59
C PHE A 41 3.63 -4.98 10.06
N GLY A 42 3.43 -4.91 8.74
CA GLY A 42 2.95 -3.71 8.07
C GLY A 42 1.44 -3.74 7.85
N PHE A 43 0.77 -2.61 8.05
CA PHE A 43 -0.67 -2.46 7.80
C PHE A 43 -1.00 -1.89 6.41
N GLY A 44 0.00 -1.58 5.58
CA GLY A 44 -0.26 -0.98 4.25
C GLY A 44 -0.94 -1.93 3.27
N THR A 45 -0.99 -3.23 3.54
CA THR A 45 -1.78 -4.16 2.73
C THR A 45 -3.29 -3.97 2.91
N ILE A 46 -3.75 -3.35 4.00
CA ILE A 46 -5.19 -3.18 4.28
C ILE A 46 -5.88 -2.31 3.21
N PRO A 47 -5.40 -1.10 2.87
CA PRO A 47 -6.01 -0.29 1.80
C PRO A 47 -6.02 -0.99 0.43
N MET A 48 -4.99 -1.79 0.13
CA MET A 48 -4.94 -2.60 -1.09
C MET A 48 -6.08 -3.63 -1.13
N PHE A 49 -6.27 -4.40 -0.06
CA PHE A 49 -7.38 -5.37 0.02
C PHE A 49 -8.75 -4.69 -0.02
N LEU A 50 -8.88 -3.51 0.59
CA LEU A 50 -10.12 -2.75 0.55
C LEU A 50 -10.46 -2.27 -0.88
N SER A 51 -9.47 -1.78 -1.63
CA SER A 51 -9.64 -1.46 -3.05
C SER A 51 -10.08 -2.67 -3.87
N ALA A 52 -9.43 -3.83 -3.64
CA ALA A 52 -9.77 -5.07 -4.32
C ALA A 52 -11.21 -5.52 -4.06
N PHE A 53 -11.67 -5.37 -2.81
CA PHE A 53 -13.01 -5.75 -2.39
C PHE A 53 -14.10 -4.82 -2.95
N ILE A 54 -13.85 -3.50 -2.98
CA ILE A 54 -14.84 -2.50 -3.40
C ILE A 54 -14.93 -2.38 -4.92
N PHE A 55 -13.78 -2.34 -5.62
CA PHE A 55 -13.73 -2.05 -7.07
C PHE A 55 -13.34 -3.25 -7.94
N GLY A 56 -12.83 -4.31 -7.32
CA GLY A 56 -12.45 -5.55 -7.97
C GLY A 56 -10.95 -5.82 -7.94
N PRO A 57 -10.52 -7.06 -8.26
CA PRO A 57 -9.14 -7.50 -8.09
C PRO A 57 -8.12 -6.69 -8.90
N LEU A 58 -8.53 -6.15 -10.06
CA LEU A 58 -7.68 -5.28 -10.89
C LEU A 58 -7.28 -3.98 -10.18
N ASP A 59 -8.21 -3.36 -9.44
CA ASP A 59 -7.91 -2.14 -8.69
C ASP A 59 -6.99 -2.43 -7.51
N GLY A 60 -7.21 -3.54 -6.82
CA GLY A 60 -6.30 -4.02 -5.78
C GLY A 60 -4.88 -4.22 -6.29
N PHE A 61 -4.73 -4.85 -7.46
CA PHE A 61 -3.42 -5.01 -8.12
C PHE A 61 -2.76 -3.66 -8.43
N ILE A 62 -3.51 -2.72 -9.01
CA ILE A 62 -3.01 -1.37 -9.34
C ILE A 62 -2.61 -0.62 -8.05
N VAL A 63 -3.46 -0.64 -7.03
CA VAL A 63 -3.20 0.05 -5.76
C VAL A 63 -1.97 -0.52 -5.07
N GLY A 64 -1.87 -1.84 -4.95
CA GLY A 64 -0.71 -2.49 -4.32
C GLY A 64 0.58 -2.23 -5.10
N GLY A 65 0.57 -2.51 -6.41
CA GLY A 65 1.73 -2.33 -7.27
C GLY A 65 2.24 -0.89 -7.29
N LEU A 66 1.35 0.10 -7.39
CA LEU A 66 1.75 1.51 -7.32
C LEU A 66 2.20 1.92 -5.92
N SER A 67 1.57 1.41 -4.86
CA SER A 67 1.98 1.71 -3.50
C SER A 67 3.38 1.18 -3.19
N ASP A 68 3.75 0.02 -3.72
CA ASP A 68 5.09 -0.56 -3.53
C ASP A 68 6.13 0.17 -4.37
N LEU A 69 5.83 0.46 -5.64
CA LEU A 69 6.74 1.24 -6.50
C LEU A 69 6.98 2.63 -5.90
N ILE A 70 5.94 3.43 -5.68
CA ILE A 70 6.09 4.78 -5.12
C ILE A 70 6.67 4.71 -3.70
N GLY A 71 6.23 3.72 -2.92
CA GLY A 71 6.69 3.47 -1.56
C GLY A 71 8.20 3.25 -1.48
N PHE A 72 8.73 2.42 -2.39
CA PHE A 72 10.15 2.11 -2.51
C PHE A 72 10.97 3.35 -2.87
N TRP A 73 10.51 4.19 -3.79
CA TRP A 73 11.26 5.38 -4.21
C TRP A 73 11.37 6.44 -3.10
N ILE A 74 10.36 6.55 -2.24
CA ILE A 74 10.39 7.53 -1.13
C ILE A 74 11.14 6.98 0.09
N ASN A 75 11.02 5.67 0.37
CA ASN A 75 11.74 5.05 1.48
C ASN A 75 12.26 3.67 1.07
N PRO A 76 13.40 3.63 0.38
CA PRO A 76 13.97 2.38 -0.08
C PRO A 76 14.43 1.59 1.16
N MET A 77 13.98 0.35 1.27
CA MET A 77 14.37 -0.56 2.34
C MET A 77 14.87 -1.87 1.73
N GLY A 78 16.05 -2.32 2.15
CA GLY A 78 16.67 -3.56 1.70
C GLY A 78 18.02 -3.74 2.39
N ALA A 79 18.51 -4.99 2.47
CA ALA A 79 19.75 -5.32 3.17
C ALA A 79 21.03 -4.77 2.51
N PHE A 80 20.93 -4.21 1.30
CA PHE A 80 22.05 -3.75 0.47
C PHE A 80 21.87 -2.30 -0.01
N LEU A 81 21.02 -1.51 0.65
CA LEU A 81 20.89 -0.07 0.45
C LEU A 81 21.64 0.69 1.55
#